data_AF-A0A7V4QDN4-F1
#
_entry.id   AF-A0A7V4QDN4-F1
#
_cell.length_a   1.000
_cell.length_b   1.000
_cell.length_c   1.000
_cell.angle_alpha   90.00
_cell.angle_beta   90.00
_cell.angle_gamma   90.00
#
_symmetry.space_group_name_H-M   'P 1'
#
loop_
_entity.id
_entity.type
_entity.pdbx_description
1 polymer ?
#
loop_
_entity_poly.entity_id
_entity_poly.type
_entity_poly.pdbx_seq_one_letter_code
_entity_poly.pdbx_strand_id
1 'polypeptide(L)' 'SKAFTTLADENINILMISTSEIKISIVIQEKYGELAVRALHEAYGLDK' A
#
# COMPACT_ATOMS: atom_id res chain seq x y z
N SER A 1 -8.12 -7.04 -4.37
CA SER A 1 -7.36 -7.04 -3.09
C SER A 1 -7.33 -5.61 -2.60
N LYS A 2 -7.76 -5.33 -1.36
CA LYS A 2 -7.94 -3.97 -0.86
C LYS A 2 -6.65 -3.13 -0.97
N ALA A 3 -5.53 -3.64 -0.46
CA ALA A 3 -4.23 -2.96 -0.55
C ALA A 3 -3.79 -2.63 -1.99
N PHE A 4 -3.94 -3.57 -2.94
CA PHE A 4 -3.51 -3.34 -4.33
C PHE A 4 -4.42 -2.35 -5.07
N THR A 5 -5.73 -2.41 -4.81
CA THR A 5 -6.69 -1.44 -5.36
C THR A 5 -6.40 -0.04 -4.83
N THR A 6 -6.18 0.11 -3.52
CA THR A 6 -5.83 1.40 -2.90
C THR A 6 -4.56 2.02 -3.50
N LEU A 7 -3.50 1.22 -3.73
CA LEU A 7 -2.29 1.75 -4.36
C LEU A 7 -2.51 2.11 -5.85
N ALA A 8 -3.36 1.38 -6.56
CA ALA A 8 -3.68 1.66 -7.95
C ALA A 8 -4.53 2.94 -8.11
N ASP A 9 -5.48 3.18 -7.22
CA ASP A 9 -6.32 4.40 -7.22
C ASP A 9 -5.46 5.67 -7.07
N GLU A 10 -4.39 5.58 -6.28
CA GLU A 10 -3.38 6.64 -6.09
C GLU A 10 -2.31 6.69 -7.20
N ASN A 11 -2.45 5.91 -8.29
CA ASN A 11 -1.47 5.78 -9.37
C ASN A 11 -0.05 5.38 -8.89
N ILE A 12 0.04 4.56 -7.84
CA ILE A 12 1.30 4.08 -7.28
C ILE A 12 1.68 2.75 -7.94
N ASN A 13 2.77 2.75 -8.69
CA ASN A 13 3.31 1.53 -9.30
C ASN A 13 3.99 0.62 -8.26
N ILE A 14 3.65 -0.66 -8.27
CA ILE A 14 4.25 -1.69 -7.42
C ILE A 14 5.48 -2.27 -8.13
N LEU A 15 6.64 -2.22 -7.47
CA LEU A 15 7.91 -2.73 -8.00
C LEU A 15 8.16 -4.20 -7.63
N MET A 16 7.76 -4.59 -6.41
CA MET A 16 7.94 -5.95 -5.89
C MET A 16 6.90 -6.24 -4.81
N ILE A 17 6.50 -7.50 -4.72
CA ILE A 17 5.62 -8.01 -3.66
C ILE A 17 6.30 -9.22 -3.02
N SER A 18 6.30 -9.27 -1.69
CA SER A 18 6.67 -10.45 -0.91
C SER A 18 5.60 -10.71 0.16
N THR A 19 5.23 -11.97 0.37
CA THR A 19 4.10 -12.34 1.23
C THR A 19 4.45 -13.43 2.23
N SER A 20 3.84 -13.37 3.41
CA SER A 20 3.68 -14.50 4.33
C SER A 20 2.18 -14.70 4.60
N GLU A 21 1.83 -15.69 5.43
CA GLU A 21 0.44 -15.99 5.78
C GLU A 21 -0.33 -14.79 6.37
N ILE A 22 0.38 -13.90 7.09
CA ILE A 22 -0.23 -12.75 7.80
C ILE A 22 0.28 -11.38 7.34
N LYS A 23 1.22 -11.32 6.39
CA LYS A 23 1.88 -10.06 6.01
C LYS A 23 2.12 -9.97 4.51
N ILE A 24 1.95 -8.75 3.99
CA ILE A 24 2.34 -8.38 2.63
C ILE A 24 3.35 -7.23 2.73
N SER A 25 4.50 -7.39 2.08
CA SER A 25 5.51 -6.34 1.91
C SER A 25 5.49 -5.89 0.45
N ILE A 26 5.34 -4.59 0.22
CA ILE A 26 5.23 -3.99 -1.12
C ILE A 26 6.35 -2.96 -1.28
N VAL A 27 7.12 -3.09 -2.36
CA VAL A 27 8.15 -2.11 -2.72
C VAL A 27 7.57 -1.14 -3.73
N ILE A 28 7.72 0.15 -3.46
CA ILE A 28 7.26 1.27 -4.30
C ILE A 28 8.37 2.34 -4.41
N GLN A 29 8.22 3.32 -5.30
CA GLN A 29 9.14 4.45 -5.32
C GLN A 29 9.02 5.28 -4.03
N GLU A 30 10.16 5.69 -3.47
CA GLU A 30 10.27 6.41 -2.20
C GLU A 30 9.36 7.66 -2.13
N LYS A 31 9.26 8.40 -3.24
CA LYS A 31 8.42 9.62 -3.34
C LYS A 31 6.93 9.39 -3.05
N TYR A 32 6.46 8.15 -3.13
CA TYR A 32 5.07 7.78 -2.83
C TYR A 32 4.90 7.18 -1.42
N GLY A 33 5.97 7.08 -0.63
CA GLY A 33 5.95 6.39 0.66
C GLY A 33 4.88 6.92 1.61
N GLU A 34 4.86 8.25 1.84
CA GLU A 34 3.89 8.85 2.76
C GLU A 34 2.45 8.73 2.23
N LEU A 35 2.24 8.94 0.92
CA LEU A 35 0.92 8.79 0.28
C LEU A 35 0.40 7.35 0.41
N ALA A 36 1.25 6.35 0.13
CA ALA A 36 0.89 4.95 0.24
C ALA A 36 0.52 4.56 1.67
N VAL A 37 1.28 5.01 2.67
CA VAL A 37 0.99 4.73 4.08
C VAL A 37 -0.35 5.32 4.49
N ARG A 38 -0.61 6.60 4.17
CA ARG A 38 -1.87 7.28 4.48
C ARG A 38 -3.06 6.61 3.79
N ALA A 39 -2.97 6.36 2.48
CA ALA A 39 -4.05 5.72 1.72
C ALA A 39 -4.37 4.32 2.25
N LEU A 40 -3.36 3.55 2.62
CA LEU A 40 -3.56 2.23 3.24
C LEU A 40 -4.16 2.35 4.65
N HIS A 41 -3.70 3.27 5.48
CA HIS A 41 -4.29 3.48 6.81
C HIS A 41 -5.77 3.88 6.73
N GLU A 42 -6.11 4.82 5.84
CA GLU A 42 -7.49 5.25 5.61
C GLU A 42 -8.34 4.09 5.10
N ALA A 43 -7.86 3.38 4.07
CA ALA A 43 -8.57 2.24 3.51
C ALA A 43 -8.87 1.19 4.60
N TYR A 44 -7.92 0.89 5.49
CA TYR A 44 -8.12 -0.10 6.56
C TYR A 44 -8.73 0.47 7.84
N GLY A 45 -9.04 1.78 7.90
CA GLY A 45 -9.65 2.44 9.05
C GLY A 45 -8.75 2.47 10.29
N LEU A 46 -7.44 2.60 10.08
CA LEU A 46 -6.40 2.56 11.12
C LEU A 46 -5.99 3.94 11.66
N ASP A 47 -6.52 5.02 11.10
CA ASP A 47 -6.26 6.41 11.55
C ASP A 47 -7.04 6.80 12.83
N LYS A 48 -7.29 5.83 13.73
CA LYS A 48 -7.96 6.04 15.01
C LYS A 48 -6.97 6.20 16.16
#